data_AF-A0A2V9VM58-F1
#
_entry.id   AF-A0A2V9VM58-F1
#
_cell.length_a   1.000
_cell.length_b   1.000
_cell.length_c   1.000
_cell.angle_alpha   90.00
_cell.angle_beta   90.00
_cell.angle_gamma   90.00
#
_symmetry.space_group_name_H-M   'P 1'
#
loop_
_entity.id
_entity.type
_entity.pdbx_description
1 polymer ?
#
loop_
_entity_poly.entity_id
_entity_poly.type
_entity_poly.pdbx_seq_one_letter_code
_entity_poly.pdbx_strand_id
1 'polypeptide(L)'
;MCSGSIQLPGRKKPLRHLIGMSEELILGNKSANTGRLLLAGSDKQFVWTSVADIYGIPGIPGWADWFEGELNTHHAIAPMLGIGCNPLIVKGEKAHFLEWLSWGVESGAINFPAESGSIRWRGLGLDDIFRRVD
;
A
#
# COMPACT_ATOMS: atom_id res chain seq x y z
N MET A 1 -4.99 14.50 12.90
CA MET A 1 -4.60 15.67 12.10
C MET A 1 -3.09 15.81 12.15
N CYS A 2 -2.40 15.65 11.02
CA CYS A 2 -0.95 15.70 10.96
C CYS A 2 -0.53 17.07 10.38
N SER A 3 0.35 17.77 11.09
CA SER A 3 0.86 19.10 10.72
C SER A 3 2.33 18.96 10.32
N GLY A 4 2.66 19.28 9.06
CA GLY A 4 4.03 19.31 8.56
C GLY A 4 4.44 20.72 8.14
N SER A 5 5.70 21.09 8.40
CA SER A 5 6.27 22.37 7.97
C SER A 5 7.38 22.14 6.93
N ILE A 6 7.23 22.73 5.74
CA ILE A 6 8.24 22.68 4.69
C ILE A 6 8.92 24.05 4.57
N GLN A 7 10.25 24.07 4.63
CA GLN A 7 11.06 25.25 4.34
C GLN A 7 11.29 25.33 2.83
N LEU A 8 10.75 26.37 2.19
CA LEU A 8 10.94 26.60 0.76
C LEU A 8 12.06 27.63 0.53
N PRO A 9 12.95 27.41 -0.46
CA PRO A 9 13.96 28.41 -0.83
C PRO A 9 13.32 29.75 -1.15
N GLY A 10 13.84 30.84 -0.58
CA GLY A 10 13.34 32.20 -0.80
C GLY A 10 12.20 32.65 0.11
N ARG A 11 11.71 31.80 1.03
CA ARG A 11 10.64 32.18 1.97
C ARG A 11 11.15 32.31 3.40
N LYS A 12 10.83 33.44 4.06
CA LYS A 12 11.18 33.69 5.48
C LYS A 12 10.31 32.92 6.50
N LYS A 13 9.14 32.41 6.10
CA LYS A 13 8.23 31.65 6.97
C LYS A 13 7.98 30.27 6.37
N PRO A 14 8.09 29.17 7.14
CA PRO A 14 7.83 27.83 6.65
C PRO A 14 6.37 27.69 6.20
N LEU A 15 6.15 26.94 5.12
CA LEU A 15 4.81 26.63 4.65
C LEU A 15 4.22 25.55 5.57
N ARG A 16 3.11 25.88 6.23
CA ARG A 16 2.34 24.90 7.01
C ARG A 16 1.38 24.17 6.07
N HIS A 17 1.64 22.89 5.88
CA HIS A 17 0.73 22.01 5.17
C HIS A 17 -0.14 21.28 6.19
N LEU A 18 -1.45 21.40 6.02
CA LEU A 18 -2.44 20.73 6.83
C LEU A 18 -2.87 19.47 6.08
N ILE A 19 -2.54 18.31 6.64
CA ILE A 19 -2.97 17.02 6.09
C ILE A 19 -4.12 16.53 6.97
N GLY A 20 -5.33 16.65 6.44
CA GLY A 20 -6.50 15.98 7.00
C GLY A 20 -6.39 14.48 6.68
N MET A 21 -6.24 13.66 7.72
CA MET A 21 -6.33 12.20 7.58
C MET A 21 -7.62 11.77 8.25
N SER A 22 -8.43 10.99 7.55
CA SER A 22 -9.67 10.45 8.10
C SER A 22 -9.36 9.61 9.35
N GLU A 23 -10.25 9.64 10.33
CA GLU A 23 -10.08 8.86 11.56
C GLU A 23 -10.07 7.36 11.23
N GLU A 24 -10.83 6.95 10.23
CA GLU A 24 -10.91 5.59 9.69
C GLU A 24 -9.57 5.13 9.08
N LEU A 25 -8.79 6.02 8.45
CA LEU A 25 -7.41 5.73 8.01
C LEU A 25 -6.48 5.45 9.19
N ILE A 26 -6.62 6.23 10.26
CA ILE A 26 -5.75 6.12 11.45
C ILE A 26 -6.14 4.89 12.27
N LEU A 27 -7.43 4.62 12.45
CA LEU A 27 -7.94 3.51 13.26
C LEU A 27 -7.88 2.18 12.51
N GLY A 28 -8.16 2.15 11.21
CA GLY A 28 -8.06 0.94 10.38
C GLY A 28 -6.63 0.39 10.34
N ASN A 29 -5.63 1.27 10.30
CA ASN A 29 -4.22 0.85 10.19
C ASN A 29 -3.52 0.69 11.56
N LYS A 30 -4.10 1.19 12.67
CA LYS A 30 -3.53 1.05 14.03
C LYS A 30 -3.68 -0.34 14.62
N SER A 31 -4.51 -1.18 14.02
CA SER A 31 -4.71 -2.56 14.40
C SER A 31 -4.62 -3.40 13.13
N ALA A 32 -3.47 -4.03 12.92
CA ALA A 32 -3.29 -5.11 11.93
C ALA A 32 -4.29 -6.29 12.15
N ASN A 33 -5.12 -6.21 13.20
CA ASN A 33 -6.11 -7.19 13.63
C ASN A 33 -7.56 -6.80 13.26
N THR A 34 -7.79 -5.77 12.45
CA THR A 34 -9.15 -5.43 11.96
C THR A 34 -9.54 -6.14 10.67
N GLY A 35 -8.60 -6.89 10.07
CA GLY A 35 -8.81 -7.54 8.78
C GLY A 35 -9.05 -6.54 7.64
N ARG A 36 -8.74 -5.25 7.82
CA ARG A 36 -8.96 -4.19 6.84
C ARG A 36 -7.79 -3.22 6.85
N LEU A 37 -7.24 -2.97 5.68
CA LEU A 37 -6.17 -2.01 5.45
C LEU A 37 -6.66 -0.94 4.47
N LEU A 38 -6.68 0.32 4.90
CA LEU A 38 -7.10 1.44 4.07
C LEU A 38 -5.87 2.11 3.43
N LEU A 39 -5.87 2.18 2.11
CA LEU A 39 -4.78 2.67 1.27
C LEU A 39 -5.22 3.90 0.48
N ALA A 40 -4.30 4.85 0.29
CA ALA A 40 -4.57 6.11 -0.40
C ALA A 40 -4.47 6.02 -1.95
N GLY A 41 -3.85 4.95 -2.46
CA GLY A 41 -3.64 4.73 -3.87
C GLY A 41 -4.00 3.31 -4.29
N SER A 42 -4.36 3.17 -5.56
CA SER A 42 -4.79 1.90 -6.15
C SER A 42 -3.74 1.25 -7.05
N ASP A 43 -2.55 1.80 -7.13
CA ASP A 43 -1.46 1.20 -7.91
C ASP A 43 -1.05 -0.14 -7.28
N LYS A 44 -0.93 -1.20 -8.09
CA LYS A 44 -0.62 -2.55 -7.61
C LYS A 44 0.70 -2.65 -6.85
N GLN A 45 1.73 -1.89 -7.25
CA GLN A 45 3.02 -1.86 -6.53
C GLN A 45 2.86 -1.15 -5.20
N PHE A 46 2.12 -0.03 -5.17
CA PHE A 46 1.79 0.67 -3.93
C PHE A 46 0.99 -0.22 -2.96
N VAL A 47 -0.05 -0.90 -3.45
CA VAL A 47 -0.87 -1.82 -2.67
C VAL A 47 -0.03 -2.95 -2.11
N TRP A 48 0.74 -3.63 -2.95
CA TRP A 48 1.60 -4.73 -2.53
C TRP A 48 2.63 -4.31 -1.49
N THR A 49 3.33 -3.20 -1.73
CA THR A 49 4.35 -2.68 -0.81
C THR A 49 3.73 -2.33 0.55
N SER A 50 2.55 -1.70 0.54
CA SER A 50 1.83 -1.33 1.77
C SER A 50 1.39 -2.57 2.57
N VAL A 51 0.85 -3.58 1.90
CA VAL A 51 0.46 -4.85 2.53
C VAL A 51 1.70 -5.55 3.11
N ALA A 52 2.79 -5.64 2.35
CA ALA A 52 4.03 -6.27 2.78
C ALA A 52 4.63 -5.60 4.02
N ASP A 53 4.69 -4.26 4.02
CA ASP A 53 5.22 -3.46 5.13
C ASP A 53 4.35 -3.57 6.38
N ILE A 54 3.03 -3.36 6.24
CA ILE A 54 2.12 -3.29 7.39
C ILE A 54 1.91 -4.65 8.05
N TYR A 55 1.81 -5.73 7.27
CA TYR A 55 1.64 -7.08 7.81
C TYR A 55 2.97 -7.80 8.06
N GLY A 56 4.10 -7.25 7.61
CA GLY A 56 5.42 -7.88 7.73
C GLY A 56 5.46 -9.25 7.05
N ILE A 57 5.01 -9.31 5.80
CA ILE A 57 5.07 -10.50 4.92
C ILE A 57 6.16 -10.32 3.86
N PRO A 58 6.65 -11.40 3.21
CA PRO A 58 7.72 -11.30 2.23
C PRO A 58 7.31 -10.40 1.04
N GLY A 59 7.93 -9.22 0.94
CA GLY A 59 7.60 -8.23 -0.08
C GLY A 59 8.54 -8.32 -1.29
N ILE A 60 8.31 -9.26 -2.21
CA ILE A 60 9.08 -9.32 -3.46
C ILE A 60 8.34 -8.50 -4.53
N PRO A 61 8.92 -7.44 -5.12
CA PRO A 61 8.21 -6.54 -6.04
C PRO A 61 7.59 -7.22 -7.26
N GLY A 62 8.21 -8.32 -7.72
CA GLY A 62 7.70 -9.12 -8.83
C GLY A 62 6.39 -9.86 -8.56
N TRP A 63 5.97 -9.96 -7.29
CA TRP A 63 4.73 -10.65 -6.91
C TRP A 63 3.50 -9.74 -6.97
N ALA A 64 3.67 -8.42 -7.15
CA ALA A 64 2.57 -7.47 -7.09
C ALA A 64 1.44 -7.78 -8.09
N ASP A 65 1.78 -8.16 -9.32
CA ASP A 65 0.82 -8.46 -10.39
C ASP A 65 -0.01 -9.71 -10.06
N TRP A 66 0.65 -10.75 -9.57
CA TRP A 66 -0.02 -11.98 -9.15
C TRP A 66 -0.90 -11.73 -7.91
N PHE A 67 -0.38 -10.99 -6.92
CA PHE A 67 -1.11 -10.69 -5.69
C PHE A 67 -2.34 -9.81 -5.93
N GLU A 68 -2.28 -8.85 -6.86
CA GLU A 68 -3.45 -8.11 -7.32
C GLU A 68 -4.52 -9.04 -7.91
N GLY A 69 -4.11 -10.05 -8.68
CA GLY A 69 -5.00 -11.10 -9.19
C GLY A 69 -5.72 -11.85 -8.07
N GLU A 70 -5.00 -12.27 -7.03
CA GLU A 70 -5.58 -12.95 -5.87
C GLU A 70 -6.55 -12.04 -5.10
N LEU A 71 -6.19 -10.77 -4.88
CA LEU A 71 -7.07 -9.79 -4.23
C LEU A 71 -8.40 -9.64 -4.97
N ASN A 72 -8.38 -9.63 -6.30
CA ASN A 72 -9.58 -9.55 -7.12
C ASN A 72 -10.39 -10.86 -7.07
N THR A 73 -9.73 -12.01 -7.22
CA THR A 73 -10.36 -13.35 -7.16
C THR A 73 -11.10 -13.55 -5.83
N HIS A 74 -10.47 -13.17 -4.72
CA HIS A 74 -11.04 -13.29 -3.37
C HIS A 74 -11.95 -12.13 -2.97
N HIS A 75 -12.21 -11.16 -3.85
CA HIS A 75 -13.01 -9.96 -3.56
C HIS A 75 -12.50 -9.19 -2.32
N ALA A 76 -11.18 -9.25 -2.12
CA ALA A 76 -10.45 -8.71 -1.00
C ALA A 76 -10.00 -7.25 -1.25
N ILE A 77 -10.45 -6.63 -2.34
CA ILE A 77 -10.21 -5.23 -2.63
C ILE A 77 -11.53 -4.51 -2.89
N ALA A 78 -11.68 -3.30 -2.38
CA ALA A 78 -12.85 -2.46 -2.62
C ALA A 78 -12.42 -0.99 -2.80
N PRO A 79 -12.72 -0.37 -3.96
CA PRO A 79 -12.42 1.05 -4.18
C PRO A 79 -13.27 1.92 -3.26
N MET A 80 -12.74 3.09 -2.92
CA MET A 80 -13.41 4.10 -2.11
C MET A 80 -13.42 5.46 -2.80
N LEU A 81 -14.39 6.30 -2.41
CA LEU A 81 -14.43 7.69 -2.86
C LEU A 81 -13.34 8.49 -2.14
N GLY A 82 -12.45 9.11 -2.92
CA GLY A 82 -11.42 10.03 -2.44
C GLY A 82 -11.44 11.33 -3.24
N ILE A 83 -10.98 12.41 -2.60
CA ILE A 83 -10.77 13.71 -3.26
C ILE A 83 -9.27 13.85 -3.51
N GLY A 84 -8.86 13.89 -4.78
CA GLY A 84 -7.44 14.04 -5.18
C GLY A 84 -6.59 12.79 -4.95
N CYS A 85 -7.20 11.64 -4.68
CA CYS A 85 -6.57 10.33 -4.58
C CYS A 85 -7.56 9.24 -5.01
N ASN A 86 -7.07 8.01 -5.20
CA ASN A 86 -7.90 6.85 -5.52
C ASN A 86 -7.80 5.80 -4.40
N PRO A 87 -8.47 6.03 -3.25
CA PRO A 87 -8.31 5.19 -2.09
C PRO A 87 -9.00 3.84 -2.29
N LEU A 88 -8.51 2.82 -1.58
CA LEU A 88 -9.12 1.50 -1.55
C LEU A 88 -8.94 0.82 -0.20
N ILE A 89 -9.84 -0.11 0.10
CA ILE A 89 -9.71 -1.03 1.23
C ILE A 89 -9.22 -2.36 0.70
N VAL A 90 -8.14 -2.85 1.30
CA VAL A 90 -7.74 -4.25 1.26
C VAL A 90 -8.37 -4.96 2.45
N LYS A 91 -9.03 -6.09 2.23
CA LYS A 91 -9.66 -6.92 3.25
C LYS A 91 -8.86 -8.21 3.40
N GLY A 92 -8.53 -8.56 4.63
CA GLY A 92 -7.79 -9.77 4.93
C GLY A 92 -6.88 -9.58 6.13
N GLU A 93 -6.47 -10.71 6.69
CA GLU A 93 -5.52 -10.77 7.79
C GLU A 93 -4.20 -11.33 7.27
N LYS A 94 -3.14 -11.13 8.04
CA LYS A 94 -1.81 -11.66 7.72
C LYS A 94 -1.84 -13.14 7.35
N ALA A 95 -2.63 -13.95 8.08
CA ALA A 95 -2.74 -15.38 7.85
C ALA A 95 -3.26 -15.72 6.44
N HIS A 96 -4.32 -15.05 5.98
CA HIS A 96 -4.88 -15.26 4.64
C HIS A 96 -3.87 -14.89 3.55
N PHE A 97 -3.17 -13.77 3.71
CA PHE A 97 -2.16 -13.38 2.72
C PHE A 97 -0.98 -14.35 2.68
N LEU A 98 -0.54 -14.87 3.82
CA LEU A 98 0.51 -15.89 3.87
C LEU A 98 0.06 -17.23 3.27
N GLU A 99 -1.20 -17.61 3.48
CA GLU A 99 -1.78 -18.82 2.87
C GLU A 99 -1.76 -18.72 1.34
N TRP A 100 -2.22 -17.59 0.79
CA TRP A 100 -2.18 -17.36 -0.66
C TRP A 100 -0.75 -17.39 -1.18
N LEU A 101 0.18 -16.70 -0.52
CA LEU A 101 1.60 -16.71 -0.91
C LEU A 101 2.20 -18.11 -0.86
N SER A 102 1.89 -18.92 0.16
CA SER A 102 2.35 -20.31 0.24
C SER A 102 1.88 -21.10 -0.99
N TRP A 103 0.59 -21.01 -1.31
CA TRP A 103 0.03 -21.68 -2.48
C TRP A 103 0.63 -21.17 -3.80
N GLY A 104 0.84 -19.86 -3.94
CA GLY A 104 1.46 -19.26 -5.12
C GLY A 104 2.89 -19.76 -5.35
N VAL A 105 3.65 -19.97 -4.27
CA VAL A 105 5.00 -20.54 -4.33
C VAL A 105 4.96 -22.03 -4.64
N GLU A 106 4.11 -22.80 -3.95
CA GLU A 106 3.97 -24.25 -4.14
C GLU A 106 3.50 -24.62 -5.54
N SER A 107 2.61 -23.81 -6.14
CA SER A 107 2.12 -23.98 -7.51
C SER A 107 3.09 -23.47 -8.59
N GLY A 108 4.14 -22.75 -8.21
CA GLY A 108 5.10 -22.13 -9.14
C GLY A 108 4.57 -20.86 -9.83
N ALA A 109 3.40 -20.35 -9.44
CA ALA A 109 2.83 -19.11 -9.98
C ALA A 109 3.67 -17.88 -9.61
N ILE A 110 4.30 -17.91 -8.44
CA ILE A 110 5.32 -16.95 -8.00
C ILE A 110 6.56 -17.72 -7.54
N ASN A 111 7.73 -17.13 -7.73
CA ASN A 111 9.00 -17.75 -7.41
C ASN A 111 9.81 -16.86 -6.49
N PHE A 112 10.59 -17.47 -5.60
CA PHE A 112 11.64 -16.76 -4.87
C PHE A 112 12.72 -16.29 -5.86
N PRO A 113 13.37 -15.16 -5.59
CA PRO A 113 14.49 -14.69 -6.41
C PRO A 113 15.61 -15.74 -6.41
N ALA A 114 16.24 -15.93 -7.58
CA ALA A 114 17.35 -16.88 -7.73
C ALA A 114 18.59 -16.47 -6.92
N GLU A 115 18.73 -15.18 -6.62
CA GLU A 115 19.82 -14.62 -5.83
C GLU A 115 19.33 -14.18 -4.46
N SER A 116 20.01 -14.64 -3.41
CA SER A 116 19.82 -14.14 -2.05
C SER A 116 20.48 -12.78 -1.90
N GLY A 117 19.68 -11.72 -1.87
CA GLY A 117 20.15 -10.34 -1.75
C GLY A 117 19.08 -9.41 -1.19
N SER A 118 19.46 -8.14 -0.95
CA SER A 118 18.48 -7.14 -0.56
C SER A 118 17.50 -6.88 -1.69
N ILE A 119 16.21 -6.93 -1.34
CA ILE A 119 15.13 -6.63 -2.28
C ILE A 119 15.16 -5.13 -2.59
N ARG A 120 15.27 -4.78 -3.86
CA ARG A 120 15.19 -3.39 -4.32
C ARG A 120 13.75 -3.03 -4.66
N TRP A 121 13.15 -2.21 -3.82
CA TRP A 121 11.88 -1.55 -4.11
C TRP A 121 12.09 -0.39 -5.08
N ARG A 122 11.15 -0.18 -6.00
CA ARG A 122 11.13 1.08 -6.77
C ARG A 122 10.77 2.21 -5.82
N GLY A 123 11.45 3.35 -5.95
CA GLY A 123 11.03 4.56 -5.25
C GLY A 123 9.67 5.00 -5.77
N LEU A 124 8.70 5.14 -4.87
CA LEU A 124 7.39 5.70 -5.17
C LEU A 124 7.47 7.22 -4.96
N GLY A 125 7.13 7.99 -6.01
CA GLY A 125 7.02 9.44 -5.93
C GLY A 125 5.68 9.88 -5.34
N LEU A 126 5.62 11.10 -4.81
CA LEU A 126 4.34 11.68 -4.38
C LEU A 126 3.35 11.83 -5.53
N ASP A 127 3.84 12.07 -6.74
CA ASP A 127 3.01 12.19 -7.95
C ASP A 127 2.33 10.85 -8.33
N ASP A 128 2.94 9.71 -7.97
CA ASP A 128 2.35 8.39 -8.17
C ASP A 128 1.14 8.16 -7.23
N ILE A 129 1.14 8.83 -6.07
CA ILE A 129 0.09 8.73 -5.05
C ILE A 129 -1.04 9.71 -5.34
N PHE A 130 -0.71 10.95 -5.72
CA PHE A 130 -1.66 12.04 -5.96
C PHE A 130 -1.83 12.28 -7.46
N ARG A 131 -2.52 11.38 -8.16
CA ARG A 131 -2.94 11.64 -9.55
C ARG A 131 -3.89 12.83 -9.59
N ARG A 132 -3.54 13.88 -10.34
CA ARG A 132 -4.48 14.94 -10.71
C ARG A 132 -5.55 14.34 -11.61
N VAL A 133 -6.81 14.47 -11.20
CA VAL A 133 -7.95 14.31 -12.09
C VAL A 133 -8.06 15.65 -12.83
N ASP A 134 -7.81 15.63 -14.14
CA ASP A 134 -8.11 16.75 -15.04
C ASP A 134 -9.63 16.90 -15.21
#